data_AF-A0A7K3M6U7-F1
#
_entry.id   AF-A0A7K3M6U7-F1
#
_cell.length_a   1.000
_cell.length_b   1.000
_cell.length_c   1.000
_cell.angle_alpha   90.00
_cell.angle_beta   90.00
_cell.angle_gamma   90.00
#
_symmetry.space_group_name_H-M   'P 1'
#
loop_
_entity.id
_entity.type
_entity.pdbx_description
1 polymer ?
#
loop_
_entity_poly.entity_id
_entity_poly.type
_entity_poly.pdbx_seq_one_letter_code
_entity_poly.pdbx_strand_id
1 'polypeptide(L)'
;MGSLAVSRTLRRGIAVVLAVVVATAAALFAAASASPDEVQHTKKPADSSGEMLIAAHRGASGMAPSNTLTAFSLGIKQKADFIEFDLHLTADDEIVLVHDTVLDTTTNVRELFPDRAPWRVRDFTLDEIKQLDAGSPFNPRFTGEEVPTLREAIELINHRAGVQLDVKSPHLYPGISERIIEELEAVPGYLPGALKRGLIQVLAFDREWLTEDFMPIAPDGITFVPMWGAGNIPSREALEETAEYTDWMITAFDNVANNPRLHDDLHDLGFNFGLYTLNDAGRMYDAYDLGAAAVATDYPDMLREMIDHGLLGLEFEPPEDDAEDIVFESSHYRLVLSTSPDTRIVNLGFDPSGQGQHREILNHTTRGTVPFVGVGQFSPVLPIGEPAEIVQSDDGRELSLLGIPMLGEPIEVDWEFRFEDEWFDHEMTWHVNGETSEPVYQVGWGLDTGLPRIGDNEILDRERSHAMPMSDWTVAWDDNLTVVAAYQDGSAWADDDVFFSTAHNFIAWTPHWESGGRDWPAGEYDGGKWRIGASGTGGDEEYATQLHAELNG
;
A
#
# COMPACT_ATOMS: atom_id res chain seq x y z
N MET A 1 71.13 60.80 4.76
CA MET A 1 69.95 60.31 4.01
C MET A 1 70.43 59.32 2.96
N GLY A 2 69.89 58.10 2.96
CA GLY A 2 70.22 57.03 2.02
C GLY A 2 69.41 55.79 2.38
N SER A 3 68.11 55.82 2.07
CA SER A 3 67.15 54.73 2.32
C SER A 3 67.49 53.52 1.45
N LEU A 4 67.78 52.39 2.08
CA LEU A 4 67.90 51.08 1.41
C LEU A 4 66.50 50.63 1.00
N ALA A 5 66.20 50.79 -0.29
CA ALA A 5 65.00 50.26 -0.92
C ALA A 5 65.08 48.72 -0.99
N VAL A 6 64.45 48.04 -0.04
CA VAL A 6 64.13 46.61 -0.16
C VAL A 6 63.08 46.47 -1.26
N SER A 7 63.39 45.73 -2.32
CA SER A 7 62.51 45.62 -3.49
C SER A 7 61.14 45.04 -3.11
N ARG A 8 60.08 45.52 -3.78
CA ARG A 8 58.69 45.06 -3.61
C ARG A 8 58.53 43.54 -3.76
N THR A 9 59.47 42.88 -4.45
CA THR A 9 59.48 41.43 -4.66
C THR A 9 59.83 40.66 -3.39
N LEU A 10 60.74 41.16 -2.55
CA LEU A 10 61.15 40.50 -1.30
C LEU A 10 60.07 40.60 -0.21
N ARG A 11 59.32 41.71 -0.17
CA ARG A 11 58.18 41.88 0.75
C ARG A 11 56.99 41.00 0.37
N ARG A 12 56.77 40.70 -0.91
CA ARG A 12 55.76 39.74 -1.37
C ARG A 12 56.18 38.29 -1.06
N GLY A 13 57.46 37.95 -1.20
CA GLY A 13 57.96 36.62 -0.85
C GLY A 13 57.81 36.28 0.64
N ILE A 14 58.12 37.23 1.53
CA ILE A 14 57.99 37.01 2.99
C ILE A 14 56.51 36.95 3.41
N ALA A 15 55.63 37.75 2.80
CA ALA A 15 54.20 37.71 3.09
C ALA A 15 53.53 36.40 2.62
N VAL A 16 53.97 35.84 1.48
CA VAL A 16 53.46 34.56 0.98
C VAL A 16 53.97 33.39 1.83
N VAL A 17 55.24 33.41 2.27
CA VAL A 17 55.77 32.36 3.16
C VAL A 17 55.13 32.41 4.54
N LEU A 18 54.86 33.58 5.12
CA LEU A 18 54.12 33.68 6.39
C LEU A 18 52.67 33.20 6.27
N ALA A 19 51.99 33.52 5.15
CA ALA A 19 50.62 33.06 4.91
C ALA A 19 50.54 31.54 4.74
N VAL A 20 51.51 30.93 4.05
CA VAL A 20 51.58 29.47 3.89
C VAL A 20 51.88 28.78 5.22
N VAL A 21 52.80 29.32 6.04
CA VAL A 21 53.14 28.73 7.35
C VAL A 21 51.96 28.81 8.33
N VAL A 22 51.21 29.92 8.35
CA VAL A 22 50.00 30.07 9.17
C VAL A 22 48.87 29.15 8.68
N ALA A 23 48.71 28.98 7.36
CA ALA A 23 47.72 28.05 6.80
C ALA A 23 48.06 26.58 7.12
N THR A 24 49.33 26.18 7.06
CA THR A 24 49.74 24.82 7.45
C THR A 24 49.64 24.56 8.95
N ALA A 25 49.90 25.55 9.80
CA ALA A 25 49.75 25.41 11.23
C ALA A 25 48.27 25.32 11.66
N ALA A 26 47.37 26.04 10.98
CA ALA A 26 45.92 25.92 11.18
C ALA A 26 45.37 24.56 10.70
N ALA A 27 45.86 24.04 9.57
CA ALA A 27 45.48 22.72 9.08
C ALA A 27 45.97 21.59 10.00
N LEU A 28 47.16 21.72 10.61
CA LEU A 28 47.69 20.75 11.57
C LEU A 28 46.99 20.80 12.93
N PHE A 29 46.44 21.95 13.34
CA PHE A 29 45.64 22.05 14.56
C PHE A 29 44.21 21.52 14.38
N ALA A 30 43.62 21.68 13.19
CA ALA A 30 42.31 21.10 12.86
C ALA A 30 42.36 19.57 12.73
N ALA A 31 43.49 19.01 12.25
CA ALA A 31 43.69 17.57 12.15
C ALA A 31 43.95 16.87 13.50
N ALA A 32 44.23 17.62 14.57
CA ALA A 32 44.56 17.08 15.90
C ALA A 32 43.40 17.13 16.91
N SER A 33 42.22 17.63 16.51
CA SER A 33 41.00 17.67 17.34
C SER A 33 39.88 16.76 16.84
N ALA A 34 40.14 15.87 15.89
CA ALA A 34 39.20 14.83 15.49
C ALA A 34 39.18 13.73 16.56
N SER A 35 38.06 13.60 17.25
CA SER A 35 37.70 12.44 18.08
C SER A 35 37.70 11.15 17.22
N PRO A 36 37.81 9.95 17.82
CA PRO A 36 37.74 8.71 17.04
C PRO A 36 36.39 8.65 16.33
N ASP A 37 36.42 8.58 15.00
CA ASP A 37 35.26 8.65 14.11
C ASP A 37 34.23 7.57 14.46
N GLU A 38 33.05 8.04 14.85
CA GLU A 38 31.78 7.36 14.75
C GLU A 38 31.52 7.10 13.26
N VAL A 39 31.19 5.86 12.91
CA VAL A 39 30.95 5.45 11.52
C VAL A 39 29.75 6.22 10.99
N GLN A 40 30.00 7.32 10.29
CA GLN A 40 28.98 8.05 9.55
C GLN A 40 28.68 7.26 8.28
N HIS A 41 27.55 6.56 8.27
CA HIS A 41 26.90 6.10 7.05
C HIS A 41 26.65 7.33 6.16
N THR A 42 27.50 7.52 5.16
CA THR A 42 27.31 8.61 4.20
C THR A 42 26.08 8.28 3.35
N LYS A 43 24.95 8.92 3.65
CA LYS A 43 23.74 8.96 2.83
C LYS A 43 24.12 9.35 1.41
N LYS A 44 24.14 8.37 0.51
CA LYS A 44 24.16 8.61 -0.93
C LYS A 44 22.73 8.38 -1.40
N PRO A 45 22.00 9.42 -1.83
CA PRO A 45 20.69 9.22 -2.42
C PRO A 45 20.82 8.30 -3.63
N ALA A 46 19.70 7.65 -3.97
CA ALA A 46 19.48 6.94 -5.23
C ALA A 46 20.07 7.73 -6.41
N ASP A 47 20.45 7.00 -7.46
CA ASP A 47 21.01 7.57 -8.68
C ASP A 47 20.26 8.84 -9.12
N SER A 48 21.04 9.83 -9.51
CA SER A 48 20.69 11.20 -9.92
C SER A 48 19.77 11.31 -11.16
N SER A 49 18.97 10.30 -11.48
CA SER A 49 17.94 10.34 -12.53
C SER A 49 16.53 10.65 -12.02
N GLY A 50 16.20 10.33 -10.76
CA GLY A 50 14.83 10.50 -10.23
C GLY A 50 13.79 9.59 -10.94
N GLU A 51 14.24 8.47 -11.51
CA GLU A 51 13.38 7.53 -12.24
C GLU A 51 12.91 6.42 -11.29
N MET A 52 11.60 6.12 -11.30
CA MET A 52 10.99 5.07 -10.47
C MET A 52 11.55 3.69 -10.84
N LEU A 53 11.99 2.94 -9.83
CA LEU A 53 12.53 1.58 -10.00
C LEU A 53 11.42 0.54 -10.19
N ILE A 54 11.68 -0.45 -11.03
CA ILE A 54 10.79 -1.58 -11.28
C ILE A 54 11.31 -2.83 -10.58
N ALA A 55 10.57 -3.34 -9.61
CA ALA A 55 10.79 -4.66 -9.02
C ALA A 55 9.81 -5.67 -9.64
N ALA A 56 10.34 -6.68 -10.33
CA ALA A 56 9.53 -7.78 -10.86
C ALA A 56 9.17 -8.73 -9.70
N HIS A 57 7.93 -8.61 -9.20
CA HIS A 57 7.42 -9.32 -8.03
C HIS A 57 7.29 -10.82 -8.31
N ARG A 58 8.14 -11.62 -7.66
CA ARG A 58 8.35 -13.05 -7.90
C ARG A 58 8.77 -13.35 -9.34
N GLY A 59 9.47 -12.40 -9.97
CA GLY A 59 9.70 -12.35 -11.42
C GLY A 59 8.56 -11.66 -12.18
N ALA A 60 8.44 -11.90 -13.48
CA ALA A 60 7.30 -11.44 -14.28
C ALA A 60 6.08 -12.36 -14.06
N SER A 61 5.61 -12.43 -12.82
CA SER A 61 4.67 -13.45 -12.32
C SER A 61 3.27 -13.37 -12.93
N GLY A 62 2.90 -12.22 -13.53
CA GLY A 62 1.66 -12.07 -14.27
C GLY A 62 1.68 -12.82 -15.61
N MET A 63 2.87 -13.18 -16.09
CA MET A 63 3.08 -13.76 -17.43
C MET A 63 3.80 -15.12 -17.42
N ALA A 64 4.41 -15.50 -16.29
CA ALA A 64 5.14 -16.73 -16.08
C ALA A 64 4.95 -17.23 -14.63
N PRO A 65 5.11 -18.53 -14.33
CA PRO A 65 4.92 -19.06 -12.97
C PRO A 65 5.83 -18.34 -11.97
N SER A 66 5.26 -17.79 -10.90
CA SER A 66 5.97 -17.03 -9.87
C SER A 66 7.13 -17.82 -9.25
N ASN A 67 8.20 -17.12 -8.84
CA ASN A 67 9.38 -17.73 -8.20
C ASN A 67 10.04 -18.84 -9.05
N THR A 68 10.07 -18.68 -10.37
CA THR A 68 10.75 -19.61 -11.29
C THR A 68 11.83 -18.93 -12.10
N LEU A 69 12.80 -19.71 -12.58
CA LEU A 69 13.85 -19.20 -13.47
C LEU A 69 13.26 -18.61 -14.75
N THR A 70 12.16 -19.17 -15.25
CA THR A 70 11.43 -18.63 -16.39
C THR A 70 10.85 -17.23 -16.11
N ALA A 71 10.21 -17.02 -14.96
CA ALA A 71 9.68 -15.70 -14.58
C ALA A 71 10.80 -14.66 -14.38
N PHE A 72 11.93 -15.04 -13.77
CA PHE A 72 13.08 -14.15 -13.59
C PHE A 72 13.72 -13.78 -14.93
N SER A 73 13.90 -14.75 -15.82
CA SER A 73 14.42 -14.54 -17.17
C SER A 73 13.54 -13.58 -17.98
N LEU A 74 12.22 -13.67 -17.80
CA LEU A 74 11.27 -12.74 -18.42
C LEU A 74 11.36 -11.34 -17.82
N GLY A 75 11.40 -11.19 -16.49
CA GLY A 75 11.57 -9.89 -15.83
C GLY A 75 12.85 -9.16 -16.28
N ILE A 76 13.96 -9.88 -16.41
CA ILE A 76 15.22 -9.32 -16.96
C ILE A 76 15.04 -8.85 -18.41
N LYS A 77 14.33 -9.62 -19.25
CA LYS A 77 14.05 -9.24 -20.64
C LYS A 77 13.14 -8.01 -20.73
N GLN A 78 12.22 -7.87 -19.77
CA GLN A 78 11.33 -6.72 -19.62
C GLN A 78 12.01 -5.52 -18.93
N LYS A 79 13.32 -5.64 -18.64
CA LYS A 79 14.16 -4.59 -18.04
C LYS A 79 13.72 -4.14 -16.65
N ALA A 80 13.25 -5.08 -15.82
CA ALA A 80 13.10 -4.80 -14.40
C ALA A 80 14.46 -4.44 -13.77
N ASP A 81 14.48 -3.45 -12.88
CA ASP A 81 15.67 -3.03 -12.15
C ASP A 81 16.05 -4.06 -11.10
N PHE A 82 15.05 -4.65 -10.45
CA PHE A 82 15.19 -5.74 -9.48
C PHE A 82 14.30 -6.93 -9.86
N ILE A 83 14.80 -8.13 -9.59
CA ILE A 83 13.98 -9.34 -9.53
C ILE A 83 13.76 -9.66 -8.06
N GLU A 84 12.51 -9.69 -7.65
CA GLU A 84 12.10 -10.06 -6.30
C GLU A 84 11.73 -11.54 -6.27
N PHE A 85 12.06 -12.20 -5.17
CA PHE A 85 11.68 -13.58 -4.90
C PHE A 85 11.74 -13.92 -3.41
N ASP A 86 10.96 -14.94 -3.06
CA ASP A 86 10.68 -15.32 -1.67
C ASP A 86 11.53 -16.53 -1.24
N LEU A 87 12.15 -16.47 -0.06
CA LEU A 87 13.12 -17.46 0.42
C LEU A 87 12.56 -18.35 1.53
N HIS A 88 12.78 -19.66 1.40
CA HIS A 88 12.56 -20.65 2.46
C HIS A 88 13.70 -21.67 2.53
N LEU A 89 13.86 -22.31 3.68
CA LEU A 89 14.83 -23.39 3.89
C LEU A 89 14.18 -24.78 3.81
N THR A 90 14.81 -25.70 3.09
CA THR A 90 14.41 -27.12 3.01
C THR A 90 14.82 -27.89 4.28
N ALA A 91 14.42 -29.17 4.36
CA ALA A 91 14.78 -30.08 5.45
C ALA A 91 16.29 -30.39 5.53
N ASP A 92 17.01 -30.17 4.43
CA ASP A 92 18.46 -30.37 4.27
C ASP A 92 19.23 -29.05 4.09
N ASP A 93 18.68 -27.95 4.62
CA ASP A 93 19.31 -26.64 4.74
C ASP A 93 19.66 -25.94 3.41
N GLU A 94 18.93 -26.24 2.34
CA GLU A 94 19.05 -25.56 1.04
C GLU A 94 18.00 -24.44 0.92
N ILE A 95 18.36 -23.30 0.32
CA ILE A 95 17.41 -22.20 0.10
C ILE A 95 16.69 -22.42 -1.23
N VAL A 96 15.37 -22.53 -1.16
CA VAL A 96 14.46 -22.64 -2.31
C VAL A 96 13.52 -21.43 -2.41
N LEU A 97 13.03 -21.18 -3.62
CA LEU A 97 12.23 -20.00 -3.93
C LEU A 97 10.75 -20.34 -4.10
N VAL A 98 9.92 -19.90 -3.16
CA VAL A 98 8.47 -20.12 -3.13
C VAL A 98 7.84 -19.12 -2.17
N HIS A 99 6.62 -18.65 -2.41
CA HIS A 99 6.04 -17.60 -1.56
C HIS A 99 5.49 -18.12 -0.23
N ASP A 100 4.79 -19.25 -0.28
CA ASP A 100 4.10 -19.79 0.86
C ASP A 100 4.99 -20.77 1.63
N THR A 101 4.74 -20.91 2.92
CA THR A 101 5.40 -21.94 3.75
C THR A 101 5.06 -23.38 3.35
N VAL A 102 4.12 -23.55 2.41
CA VAL A 102 3.65 -24.83 1.85
C VAL A 102 3.81 -24.85 0.33
N LEU A 103 4.05 -26.04 -0.22
CA LEU A 103 4.37 -26.22 -1.65
C LEU A 103 3.11 -26.33 -2.54
N ASP A 104 1.92 -26.54 -1.98
CA ASP A 104 0.74 -26.95 -2.73
C ASP A 104 -0.05 -25.82 -3.39
N THR A 105 0.34 -24.57 -3.17
CA THR A 105 -0.21 -23.41 -3.87
C THR A 105 0.30 -23.32 -5.31
N THR A 106 1.58 -23.59 -5.54
CA THR A 106 2.26 -23.33 -6.82
C THR A 106 2.84 -24.58 -7.47
N THR A 107 2.70 -25.76 -6.86
CA THR A 107 3.27 -27.01 -7.39
C THR A 107 2.27 -28.16 -7.41
N ASN A 108 2.64 -29.25 -8.08
CA ASN A 108 1.89 -30.52 -8.09
C ASN A 108 2.16 -31.43 -6.86
N VAL A 109 2.66 -30.91 -5.73
CA VAL A 109 3.07 -31.71 -4.57
C VAL A 109 1.96 -32.63 -4.03
N ARG A 110 0.68 -32.22 -4.14
CA ARG A 110 -0.47 -33.04 -3.72
C ARG A 110 -0.58 -34.34 -4.51
N GLU A 111 -0.18 -34.32 -5.78
CA GLU A 111 -0.22 -35.48 -6.67
C GLU A 111 1.00 -36.38 -6.47
N LEU A 112 2.18 -35.77 -6.32
CA LEU A 112 3.45 -36.50 -6.23
C LEU A 112 3.71 -37.06 -4.82
N PHE A 113 3.28 -36.34 -3.78
CA PHE A 113 3.49 -36.70 -2.38
C PHE A 113 2.20 -36.60 -1.55
N PRO A 114 1.10 -37.29 -1.91
CA PRO A 114 -0.21 -37.14 -1.25
C PRO A 114 -0.20 -37.45 0.25
N ASP A 115 0.68 -38.36 0.68
CA ASP A 115 0.78 -38.81 2.07
C ASP A 115 1.65 -37.89 2.96
N ARG A 116 2.13 -36.76 2.40
CA ARG A 116 3.06 -35.83 3.06
C ARG A 116 2.44 -34.47 3.42
N ALA A 117 1.12 -34.37 3.40
CA ALA A 117 0.42 -33.21 3.93
C ALA A 117 0.93 -32.85 5.35
N PRO A 118 1.09 -31.55 5.67
CA PRO A 118 0.60 -30.38 4.94
C PRO A 118 1.62 -29.76 3.96
N TRP A 119 2.59 -30.52 3.44
CA TRP A 119 3.51 -30.07 2.38
C TRP A 119 4.34 -28.83 2.69
N ARG A 120 4.74 -28.65 3.95
CA ARG A 120 5.60 -27.52 4.33
C ARG A 120 6.96 -27.64 3.68
N VAL A 121 7.51 -26.53 3.21
CA VAL A 121 8.83 -26.50 2.55
C VAL A 121 9.91 -27.16 3.43
N ARG A 122 9.94 -26.81 4.72
CA ARG A 122 10.91 -27.35 5.70
C ARG A 122 10.83 -28.85 5.96
N ASP A 123 9.75 -29.51 5.51
CA ASP A 123 9.55 -30.94 5.72
C ASP A 123 10.08 -31.77 4.53
N PHE A 124 10.54 -31.12 3.45
CA PHE A 124 11.00 -31.76 2.21
C PHE A 124 12.48 -31.46 1.97
N THR A 125 13.23 -32.43 1.42
CA THR A 125 14.61 -32.18 0.96
C THR A 125 14.61 -31.45 -0.38
N LEU A 126 15.74 -30.83 -0.74
CA LEU A 126 15.90 -30.23 -2.07
C LEU A 126 15.64 -31.26 -3.18
N ASP A 127 16.18 -32.47 -3.03
CA ASP A 127 15.98 -33.57 -3.99
C ASP A 127 14.50 -33.96 -4.16
N GLU A 128 13.67 -33.85 -3.11
CA GLU A 128 12.22 -34.07 -3.21
C GLU A 128 11.53 -32.90 -3.91
N ILE A 129 11.88 -31.66 -3.54
CA ILE A 129 11.31 -30.44 -4.12
C ILE A 129 11.63 -30.32 -5.61
N LYS A 130 12.83 -30.70 -6.03
CA LYS A 130 13.26 -30.69 -7.44
C LYS A 130 12.49 -31.66 -8.34
N GLN A 131 11.69 -32.58 -7.78
CA GLN A 131 10.81 -33.44 -8.56
C GLN A 131 9.46 -32.77 -8.88
N LEU A 132 9.15 -31.64 -8.26
CA LEU A 132 7.87 -30.95 -8.41
C LEU A 132 7.81 -30.15 -9.71
N ASP A 133 6.60 -30.08 -10.26
CA ASP A 133 6.25 -29.19 -11.37
C ASP A 133 5.65 -27.90 -10.80
N ALA A 134 6.42 -26.81 -10.87
CA ALA A 134 6.04 -25.47 -10.44
C ALA A 134 5.44 -24.62 -11.58
N GLY A 135 5.33 -25.16 -12.80
CA GLY A 135 4.86 -24.44 -13.97
C GLY A 135 3.45 -24.82 -14.42
N SER A 136 3.10 -26.11 -14.37
CA SER A 136 1.79 -26.62 -14.80
C SER A 136 0.61 -25.97 -14.07
N PRO A 137 0.66 -25.71 -12.74
CA PRO A 137 -0.43 -25.02 -12.04
C PRO A 137 -0.72 -23.61 -12.57
N PHE A 138 0.30 -22.90 -13.05
CA PHE A 138 0.14 -21.59 -13.68
C PHE A 138 -0.42 -21.74 -15.11
N ASN A 139 0.26 -22.54 -15.94
CA ASN A 139 -0.18 -22.83 -17.30
C ASN A 139 0.53 -24.08 -17.84
N PRO A 140 -0.18 -25.03 -18.49
CA PRO A 140 0.43 -26.24 -19.06
C PRO A 140 1.57 -26.00 -20.06
N ARG A 141 1.72 -24.78 -20.62
CA ARG A 141 2.87 -24.45 -21.48
C ARG A 141 4.21 -24.43 -20.72
N PHE A 142 4.19 -24.34 -19.39
CA PHE A 142 5.36 -24.34 -18.51
C PHE A 142 5.57 -25.67 -17.79
N THR A 143 4.92 -26.75 -18.24
CA THR A 143 5.11 -28.08 -17.65
C THR A 143 6.59 -28.44 -17.54
N GLY A 144 6.98 -28.89 -16.34
CA GLY A 144 8.34 -29.27 -16.01
C GLY A 144 9.25 -28.13 -15.54
N GLU A 145 8.73 -26.92 -15.34
CA GLU A 145 9.45 -25.88 -14.60
C GLU A 145 9.66 -26.34 -13.15
N GLU A 146 10.90 -26.28 -12.66
CA GLU A 146 11.27 -26.68 -11.31
C GLU A 146 11.15 -25.51 -10.32
N VAL A 147 11.03 -25.84 -9.03
CA VAL A 147 11.30 -24.88 -7.96
C VAL A 147 12.80 -24.54 -7.95
N PRO A 148 13.20 -23.26 -8.07
CA PRO A 148 14.61 -22.88 -8.07
C PRO A 148 15.20 -22.86 -6.66
N THR A 149 16.52 -23.04 -6.62
CA THR A 149 17.35 -22.63 -5.48
C THR A 149 17.76 -21.17 -5.58
N LEU A 150 18.17 -20.57 -4.46
CA LEU A 150 18.79 -19.24 -4.47
C LEU A 150 20.00 -19.20 -5.41
N ARG A 151 20.87 -20.23 -5.37
CA ARG A 151 22.07 -20.28 -6.23
C ARG A 151 21.73 -20.20 -7.71
N GLU A 152 20.78 -21.00 -8.17
CA GLU A 152 20.35 -21.01 -9.58
C GLU A 152 19.77 -19.65 -10.00
N ALA A 153 19.01 -19.00 -9.12
CA ALA A 153 18.48 -17.66 -9.38
C ALA A 153 19.61 -16.62 -9.48
N ILE A 154 20.59 -16.64 -8.57
CA ILE A 154 21.74 -15.73 -8.60
C ILE A 154 22.62 -15.98 -9.84
N GLU A 155 22.84 -17.23 -10.23
CA GLU A 155 23.57 -17.59 -11.46
C GLU A 155 22.85 -17.08 -12.71
N LEU A 156 21.51 -17.20 -12.75
CA LEU A 156 20.70 -16.68 -13.84
C LEU A 156 20.75 -15.14 -13.86
N ILE A 157 20.35 -14.47 -12.77
CA ILE A 157 20.20 -13.01 -12.71
C ILE A 157 21.57 -12.35 -12.88
N ASN A 158 22.56 -12.84 -12.13
CA ASN A 158 23.93 -12.35 -12.10
C ASN A 158 23.93 -10.82 -11.96
N HIS A 159 24.49 -10.08 -12.93
CA HIS A 159 24.57 -8.62 -12.86
C HIS A 159 23.64 -7.91 -13.83
N ARG A 160 22.60 -8.61 -14.31
CA ARG A 160 21.66 -8.10 -15.31
C ARG A 160 20.50 -7.32 -14.70
N ALA A 161 20.21 -7.56 -13.43
CA ALA A 161 19.28 -6.85 -12.57
C ALA A 161 19.79 -6.96 -11.12
N GLY A 162 19.22 -6.16 -10.21
CA GLY A 162 19.34 -6.37 -8.77
C GLY A 162 18.46 -7.51 -8.29
N VAL A 163 18.67 -7.93 -7.04
CA VAL A 163 17.85 -8.92 -6.36
C VAL A 163 17.20 -8.32 -5.12
N GLN A 164 15.93 -8.61 -4.94
CA GLN A 164 15.19 -8.38 -3.69
C GLN A 164 14.94 -9.75 -3.05
N LEU A 165 15.63 -10.00 -1.93
CA LEU A 165 15.55 -11.25 -1.19
C LEU A 165 14.49 -11.10 -0.09
N ASP A 166 13.27 -11.56 -0.31
CA ASP A 166 12.20 -11.53 0.71
C ASP A 166 12.26 -12.80 1.58
N VAL A 167 12.62 -12.65 2.85
CA VAL A 167 12.72 -13.77 3.78
C VAL A 167 11.39 -13.99 4.50
N LYS A 168 10.71 -15.08 4.16
CA LYS A 168 9.41 -15.42 4.73
C LYS A 168 9.54 -16.14 6.05
N SER A 169 8.89 -15.62 7.09
CA SER A 169 8.78 -16.28 8.40
C SER A 169 10.13 -16.82 8.94
N PRO A 170 11.16 -15.97 9.07
CA PRO A 170 12.53 -16.41 9.38
C PRO A 170 12.64 -17.22 10.68
N HIS A 171 11.75 -16.99 11.66
CA HIS A 171 11.65 -17.79 12.89
C HIS A 171 11.42 -19.30 12.65
N LEU A 172 10.98 -19.72 11.46
CA LEU A 172 10.86 -21.13 11.07
C LEU A 172 12.18 -21.74 10.57
N TYR A 173 13.19 -20.91 10.27
CA TYR A 173 14.40 -21.27 9.55
C TYR A 173 15.69 -20.78 10.25
N PRO A 174 16.04 -21.32 11.44
CA PRO A 174 17.31 -20.98 12.08
C PRO A 174 18.51 -21.23 11.15
N GLY A 175 19.39 -20.25 10.99
CA GLY A 175 20.56 -20.34 10.11
C GLY A 175 20.34 -19.83 8.68
N ILE A 176 19.13 -19.37 8.33
CA ILE A 176 18.85 -18.83 6.99
C ILE A 176 19.69 -17.59 6.68
N SER A 177 20.00 -16.76 7.68
CA SER A 177 20.80 -15.55 7.54
C SER A 177 22.21 -15.86 7.03
N GLU A 178 22.90 -16.83 7.65
CA GLU A 178 24.21 -17.29 7.22
C GLU A 178 24.13 -17.95 5.84
N ARG A 179 23.13 -18.79 5.61
CA ARG A 179 22.98 -19.50 4.33
C ARG A 179 22.76 -18.55 3.16
N ILE A 180 22.02 -17.44 3.35
CA ILE A 180 21.87 -16.41 2.32
C ILE A 180 23.24 -15.87 1.90
N ILE A 181 24.09 -15.49 2.86
CA ILE A 181 25.42 -14.94 2.58
C ILE A 181 26.28 -15.98 1.86
N GLU A 182 26.29 -17.23 2.35
CA GLU A 182 27.03 -18.33 1.73
C GLU A 182 26.63 -18.56 0.27
N GLU A 183 25.33 -18.50 -0.05
CA GLU A 183 24.84 -18.68 -1.42
C GLU A 183 25.25 -17.52 -2.35
N LEU A 184 25.21 -16.28 -1.85
CA LEU A 184 25.65 -15.11 -2.63
C LEU A 184 27.17 -15.14 -2.88
N GLU A 185 27.95 -15.65 -1.91
CA GLU A 185 29.41 -15.85 -2.04
C GLU A 185 29.77 -17.02 -2.96
N ALA A 186 28.94 -18.06 -2.99
CA ALA A 186 29.20 -19.27 -3.77
C ALA A 186 29.27 -19.02 -5.29
N VAL A 187 28.57 -18.00 -5.79
CA VAL A 187 28.61 -17.62 -7.21
C VAL A 187 29.84 -16.74 -7.48
N PRO A 188 30.86 -17.22 -8.25
CA PRO A 188 32.15 -16.54 -8.35
C PRO A 188 32.06 -15.11 -8.87
N GLY A 189 32.45 -14.16 -8.02
CA GLY A 189 32.49 -12.73 -8.36
C GLY A 189 31.15 -12.01 -8.29
N TYR A 190 30.05 -12.72 -7.97
CA TYR A 190 28.73 -12.11 -7.85
C TYR A 190 28.71 -11.10 -6.70
N LEU A 191 28.90 -11.55 -5.46
CA LEU A 191 28.71 -10.69 -4.29
C LEU A 191 29.53 -9.38 -4.34
N PRO A 192 30.85 -9.38 -4.58
CA PRO A 192 31.61 -8.13 -4.65
C PRO A 192 31.15 -7.21 -5.79
N GLY A 193 30.74 -7.79 -6.92
CA GLY A 193 30.22 -7.03 -8.05
C GLY A 193 28.84 -6.44 -7.79
N ALA A 194 27.98 -7.17 -7.10
CA ALA A 194 26.62 -6.76 -6.77
C ALA A 194 26.63 -5.65 -5.71
N LEU A 195 27.39 -5.82 -4.62
CA LEU A 195 27.57 -4.81 -3.57
C LEU A 195 28.10 -3.49 -4.12
N LYS A 196 29.11 -3.53 -4.99
CA LYS A 196 29.67 -2.33 -5.62
C LYS A 196 28.65 -1.53 -6.44
N ARG A 197 27.59 -2.18 -6.93
CA ARG A 197 26.54 -1.57 -7.75
C ARG A 197 25.23 -1.35 -6.98
N GLY A 198 25.15 -1.71 -5.70
CA GLY A 198 23.91 -1.62 -4.92
C GLY A 198 22.81 -2.55 -5.42
N LEU A 199 23.16 -3.75 -5.88
CA LEU A 199 22.23 -4.69 -6.54
C LEU A 199 21.61 -5.72 -5.58
N ILE A 200 21.76 -5.54 -4.26
CA ILE A 200 21.24 -6.49 -3.27
C ILE A 200 20.38 -5.73 -2.26
N GLN A 201 19.10 -6.05 -2.24
CA GLN A 201 18.15 -5.64 -1.22
C GLN A 201 17.67 -6.87 -0.45
N VAL A 202 17.59 -6.77 0.87
CA VAL A 202 17.02 -7.82 1.74
C VAL A 202 15.76 -7.27 2.39
N LEU A 203 14.66 -7.95 2.11
CA LEU A 203 13.30 -7.57 2.47
C LEU A 203 12.82 -8.45 3.61
N ALA A 204 12.13 -7.85 4.59
CA ALA A 204 11.47 -8.59 5.64
C ALA A 204 10.34 -7.80 6.32
N PHE A 205 9.21 -8.46 6.57
CA PHE A 205 8.21 -7.98 7.52
C PHE A 205 8.66 -8.14 8.97
N ASP A 206 9.49 -9.15 9.24
CA ASP A 206 10.10 -9.41 10.54
C ASP A 206 11.31 -8.47 10.74
N ARG A 207 11.02 -7.27 11.25
CA ARG A 207 12.04 -6.24 11.47
C ARG A 207 13.07 -6.64 12.52
N GLU A 208 12.66 -7.40 13.53
CA GLU A 208 13.57 -7.87 14.58
C GLU A 208 14.61 -8.85 14.00
N TRP A 209 14.18 -9.80 13.16
CA TRP A 209 15.12 -10.65 12.42
C TRP A 209 16.06 -9.83 11.53
N LEU A 210 15.54 -8.83 10.81
CA LEU A 210 16.35 -8.00 9.92
C LEU A 210 17.46 -7.27 10.69
N THR A 211 17.16 -6.70 11.85
CA THR A 211 18.10 -5.88 12.64
C THR A 211 18.99 -6.69 13.58
N GLU A 212 18.47 -7.73 14.24
CA GLU A 212 19.17 -8.47 15.29
C GLU A 212 19.89 -9.72 14.75
N ASP A 213 19.37 -10.36 13.70
CA ASP A 213 19.93 -11.60 13.17
C ASP A 213 20.71 -11.39 11.87
N PHE A 214 20.14 -10.67 10.88
CA PHE A 214 20.76 -10.55 9.56
C PHE A 214 21.76 -9.40 9.44
N MET A 215 21.38 -8.19 9.82
CA MET A 215 22.22 -6.99 9.70
C MET A 215 23.60 -7.14 10.38
N PRO A 216 23.76 -7.77 11.56
CA PRO A 216 25.07 -7.89 12.21
C PRO A 216 26.08 -8.76 11.48
N ILE A 217 25.62 -9.65 10.58
CA ILE A 217 26.47 -10.54 9.78
C ILE A 217 26.53 -10.14 8.31
N ALA A 218 25.64 -9.25 7.86
CA ALA A 218 25.51 -8.85 6.47
C ALA A 218 26.75 -8.09 5.97
N PRO A 219 27.26 -8.38 4.76
CA PRO A 219 28.31 -7.60 4.13
C PRO A 219 27.92 -6.12 3.90
N ASP A 220 28.88 -5.21 4.10
CA ASP A 220 28.73 -3.80 3.77
C ASP A 220 28.25 -3.61 2.31
N GLY A 221 27.18 -2.81 2.15
CA GLY A 221 26.61 -2.48 0.84
C GLY A 221 25.36 -3.28 0.46
N ILE A 222 24.88 -4.18 1.32
CA ILE A 222 23.49 -4.66 1.27
C ILE A 222 22.56 -3.53 1.73
N THR A 223 21.46 -3.32 1.00
CA THR A 223 20.38 -2.42 1.42
C THR A 223 19.34 -3.21 2.20
N PHE A 224 19.06 -2.81 3.43
CA PHE A 224 18.01 -3.41 4.26
C PHE A 224 16.68 -2.70 3.98
N VAL A 225 15.63 -3.47 3.71
CA VAL A 225 14.32 -2.94 3.29
C VAL A 225 13.23 -3.54 4.20
N PRO A 226 12.95 -2.94 5.37
CA PRO A 226 11.83 -3.35 6.19
C PRO A 226 10.50 -3.17 5.45
N MET A 227 9.57 -4.09 5.68
CA MET A 227 8.29 -4.15 5.01
C MET A 227 7.10 -3.95 5.95
N TRP A 228 6.06 -3.27 5.48
CA TRP A 228 4.78 -3.11 6.19
C TRP A 228 3.59 -3.63 5.41
N GLY A 229 2.83 -4.50 6.09
CA GLY A 229 1.64 -5.16 5.54
C GLY A 229 0.48 -4.21 5.29
N ALA A 230 -0.46 -4.61 4.46
CA ALA A 230 -1.68 -3.84 4.21
C ALA A 230 -2.46 -3.54 5.51
N GLY A 231 -2.67 -2.25 5.77
CA GLY A 231 -3.30 -1.73 6.98
C GLY A 231 -2.46 -1.88 8.25
N ASN A 232 -1.16 -2.15 8.14
CA ASN A 232 -0.18 -2.02 9.21
C ASN A 232 0.67 -0.76 8.92
N ILE A 233 0.26 0.38 9.48
CA ILE A 233 0.90 1.67 9.22
C ILE A 233 1.93 1.95 10.31
N PRO A 234 3.18 2.26 9.98
CA PRO A 234 4.17 2.60 10.99
C PRO A 234 3.84 3.92 11.69
N SER A 235 4.11 3.97 13.00
CA SER A 235 4.18 5.23 13.74
C SER A 235 5.40 6.02 13.28
N ARG A 236 5.41 7.34 13.53
CA ARG A 236 6.58 8.18 13.25
C ARG A 236 7.82 7.72 14.02
N GLU A 237 7.67 7.31 15.28
CA GLU A 237 8.75 6.76 16.10
C GLU A 237 9.38 5.52 15.44
N ALA A 238 8.55 4.58 14.94
CA ALA A 238 9.04 3.41 14.24
C ALA A 238 9.78 3.75 12.94
N LEU A 239 9.38 4.81 12.24
CA LEU A 239 10.09 5.32 11.06
C LEU A 239 11.41 6.00 11.43
N GLU A 240 11.45 6.76 12.53
CA GLU A 240 12.68 7.38 13.03
C GLU A 240 13.71 6.32 13.45
N GLU A 241 13.29 5.27 14.14
CA GLU A 241 14.12 4.10 14.45
C GLU A 241 14.63 3.41 13.18
N THR A 242 13.76 3.25 12.18
CA THR A 242 14.13 2.65 10.89
C THR A 242 15.17 3.50 10.14
N ALA A 243 15.03 4.82 10.21
CA ALA A 243 15.92 5.79 9.59
C ALA A 243 17.35 5.78 10.17
N GLU A 244 17.56 5.14 11.33
CA GLU A 244 18.88 4.98 11.94
C GLU A 244 19.78 4.02 11.13
N TYR A 245 19.21 3.03 10.45
CA TYR A 245 19.96 1.99 9.74
C TYR A 245 19.66 1.88 8.24
N THR A 246 18.55 2.42 7.76
CA THR A 246 18.22 2.42 6.33
C THR A 246 17.39 3.64 5.93
N ASP A 247 17.53 4.09 4.68
CA ASP A 247 16.67 5.07 4.04
C ASP A 247 15.70 4.41 3.04
N TRP A 248 15.54 3.09 3.08
CA TRP A 248 14.60 2.34 2.25
C TRP A 248 13.53 1.66 3.07
N MET A 249 12.30 1.61 2.55
CA MET A 249 11.26 0.71 3.03
C MET A 249 10.30 0.33 1.91
N ILE A 250 9.53 -0.73 2.10
CA ILE A 250 8.46 -1.13 1.20
C ILE A 250 7.15 -1.27 1.99
N THR A 251 6.04 -0.78 1.44
CA THR A 251 4.74 -0.84 2.11
C THR A 251 3.63 -1.04 1.09
N ALA A 252 2.46 -1.50 1.54
CA ALA A 252 1.31 -1.62 0.67
C ALA A 252 0.93 -0.23 0.10
N PHE A 253 0.54 -0.16 -1.18
CA PHE A 253 0.10 1.08 -1.83
C PHE A 253 -0.92 1.86 -0.97
N ASP A 254 -1.95 1.14 -0.50
CA ASP A 254 -3.03 1.71 0.28
C ASP A 254 -2.59 2.26 1.65
N ASN A 255 -1.42 1.86 2.17
CA ASN A 255 -0.90 2.46 3.42
C ASN A 255 -0.47 3.91 3.20
N VAL A 256 0.08 4.25 2.01
CA VAL A 256 0.57 5.60 1.70
C VAL A 256 -0.53 6.43 1.04
N ALA A 257 -1.19 5.88 0.02
CA ALA A 257 -2.24 6.59 -0.73
C ALA A 257 -3.35 7.12 0.19
N ASN A 258 -3.63 6.39 1.26
CA ASN A 258 -4.79 6.63 2.10
C ASN A 258 -4.42 7.22 3.47
N ASN A 259 -3.14 7.51 3.69
CA ASN A 259 -2.65 8.07 4.95
C ASN A 259 -1.67 9.23 4.69
N PRO A 260 -2.19 10.47 4.57
CA PRO A 260 -1.36 11.65 4.33
C PRO A 260 -0.25 11.83 5.38
N ARG A 261 -0.50 11.44 6.64
CA ARG A 261 0.53 11.44 7.68
C ARG A 261 1.69 10.52 7.33
N LEU A 262 1.43 9.28 6.91
CA LEU A 262 2.51 8.36 6.50
C LEU A 262 3.27 8.94 5.31
N HIS A 263 2.56 9.40 4.28
CA HIS A 263 3.19 10.04 3.12
C HIS A 263 4.13 11.17 3.56
N ASP A 264 3.65 12.11 4.36
CA ASP A 264 4.44 13.26 4.83
C ASP A 264 5.61 12.82 5.71
N ASP A 265 5.42 11.86 6.63
CA ASP A 265 6.50 11.32 7.47
C ASP A 265 7.60 10.65 6.61
N LEU A 266 7.24 9.92 5.54
CA LEU A 266 8.21 9.29 4.64
C LEU A 266 9.06 10.34 3.91
N HIS A 267 8.43 11.41 3.41
CA HIS A 267 9.13 12.52 2.76
C HIS A 267 9.98 13.32 3.74
N ASP A 268 9.43 13.66 4.92
CA ASP A 268 10.10 14.42 5.99
C ASP A 268 11.38 13.71 6.48
N LEU A 269 11.32 12.39 6.63
CA LEU A 269 12.45 11.58 7.08
C LEU A 269 13.41 11.19 5.94
N GLY A 270 13.01 11.45 4.68
CA GLY A 270 13.82 11.24 3.49
C GLY A 270 13.94 9.78 3.08
N PHE A 271 12.86 9.00 3.25
CA PHE A 271 12.80 7.62 2.79
C PHE A 271 12.65 7.52 1.27
N ASN A 272 13.38 6.58 0.68
CA ASN A 272 13.03 5.96 -0.60
C ASN A 272 12.04 4.83 -0.30
N PHE A 273 10.76 5.06 -0.53
CA PHE A 273 9.75 4.03 -0.29
C PHE A 273 9.31 3.35 -1.59
N GLY A 274 9.13 2.03 -1.53
CA GLY A 274 8.52 1.25 -2.60
C GLY A 274 7.10 0.83 -2.27
N LEU A 275 6.25 0.71 -3.28
CA LEU A 275 4.86 0.28 -3.14
C LEU A 275 4.64 -1.09 -3.79
N TYR A 276 3.90 -1.95 -3.09
CA TYR A 276 3.53 -3.29 -3.59
C TYR A 276 2.03 -3.57 -3.40
N THR A 277 1.42 -4.49 -4.15
CA THR A 277 1.82 -4.95 -5.50
C THR A 277 0.91 -4.25 -6.51
N LEU A 278 1.48 -3.56 -7.51
CA LEU A 278 0.72 -2.75 -8.45
C LEU A 278 0.69 -3.39 -9.82
N ASN A 279 -0.49 -3.72 -10.32
CA ASN A 279 -0.68 -4.52 -11.53
C ASN A 279 -1.55 -3.85 -12.59
N ASP A 280 -1.99 -2.62 -12.33
CA ASP A 280 -2.77 -1.80 -13.24
C ASP A 280 -2.12 -0.43 -13.40
N ALA A 281 -2.34 0.17 -14.57
CA ALA A 281 -1.73 1.45 -14.93
C ALA A 281 -2.18 2.60 -14.01
N GLY A 282 -3.44 2.60 -13.54
CA GLY A 282 -4.00 3.63 -12.67
C GLY A 282 -3.17 3.78 -11.39
N ARG A 283 -3.02 2.69 -10.65
CA ARG A 283 -2.21 2.71 -9.42
C ARG A 283 -0.72 2.98 -9.66
N MET A 284 -0.20 2.63 -10.83
CA MET A 284 1.18 2.98 -11.20
C MET A 284 1.35 4.50 -11.41
N TYR A 285 0.35 5.19 -11.96
CA TYR A 285 0.31 6.67 -11.99
C TYR A 285 0.26 7.24 -10.58
N ASP A 286 -0.67 6.76 -9.76
CA ASP A 286 -0.84 7.26 -8.39
C ASP A 286 0.44 7.05 -7.56
N ALA A 287 1.11 5.91 -7.72
CA ALA A 287 2.39 5.66 -7.07
C ALA A 287 3.47 6.67 -7.48
N TYR A 288 3.46 7.10 -8.75
CA TYR A 288 4.37 8.13 -9.24
C TYR A 288 4.06 9.49 -8.62
N ASP A 289 2.78 9.86 -8.55
CA ASP A 289 2.33 11.13 -7.97
C ASP A 289 2.57 11.20 -6.46
N LEU A 290 2.45 10.07 -5.75
CA LEU A 290 2.84 9.94 -4.34
C LEU A 290 4.36 10.06 -4.13
N GLY A 291 5.16 10.00 -5.19
CA GLY A 291 6.62 10.08 -5.12
C GLY A 291 7.30 8.76 -4.75
N ALA A 292 6.68 7.61 -5.05
CA ALA A 292 7.28 6.30 -4.78
C ALA A 292 8.58 6.12 -5.56
N ALA A 293 9.63 5.66 -4.87
CA ALA A 293 10.95 5.40 -5.46
C ALA A 293 10.99 4.07 -6.22
N ALA A 294 10.09 3.13 -5.89
CA ALA A 294 10.01 1.82 -6.52
C ALA A 294 8.58 1.29 -6.55
N VAL A 295 8.27 0.45 -7.53
CA VAL A 295 7.02 -0.31 -7.60
C VAL A 295 7.34 -1.79 -7.80
N ALA A 296 6.77 -2.62 -6.94
CA ALA A 296 6.73 -4.07 -7.13
C ALA A 296 5.49 -4.43 -7.96
N THR A 297 5.70 -5.12 -9.08
CA THR A 297 4.65 -5.45 -10.04
C THR A 297 4.84 -6.84 -10.64
N ASP A 298 3.74 -7.52 -10.94
CA ASP A 298 3.72 -8.79 -11.65
C ASP A 298 3.93 -8.58 -13.18
N TYR A 299 3.79 -7.33 -13.65
CA TYR A 299 3.85 -6.91 -15.06
C TYR A 299 4.94 -5.83 -15.28
N PRO A 300 6.24 -6.16 -15.15
CA PRO A 300 7.30 -5.17 -15.26
C PRO A 300 7.41 -4.56 -16.67
N ASP A 301 6.91 -5.22 -17.71
CA ASP A 301 6.78 -4.64 -19.05
C ASP A 301 5.82 -3.46 -19.11
N MET A 302 4.65 -3.57 -18.46
CA MET A 302 3.66 -2.50 -18.43
C MET A 302 4.27 -1.22 -17.83
N LEU A 303 4.85 -1.32 -16.64
CA LEU A 303 5.47 -0.17 -15.98
C LEU A 303 6.66 0.36 -16.80
N ARG A 304 7.44 -0.53 -17.45
CA ARG A 304 8.54 -0.09 -18.30
C ARG A 304 8.07 0.64 -19.55
N GLU A 305 6.99 0.19 -20.19
CA GLU A 305 6.37 0.93 -21.30
C GLU A 305 5.85 2.28 -20.85
N MET A 306 5.19 2.36 -19.68
CA MET A 306 4.74 3.64 -19.12
C MET A 306 5.90 4.61 -18.91
N ILE A 307 7.04 4.16 -18.37
CA ILE A 307 8.21 5.00 -18.16
C ILE A 307 8.89 5.36 -19.49
N ASP A 308 9.16 4.39 -20.37
CA ASP A 308 9.85 4.61 -21.66
C ASP A 308 9.06 5.55 -22.59
N HIS A 309 7.73 5.58 -22.46
CA HIS A 309 6.84 6.49 -23.19
C HIS A 309 6.52 7.79 -22.44
N GLY A 310 7.09 7.99 -21.24
CA GLY A 310 6.88 9.18 -20.43
C GLY A 310 5.43 9.35 -19.97
N LEU A 311 4.67 8.25 -19.89
CA LEU A 311 3.26 8.27 -19.51
C LEU A 311 3.10 8.70 -18.05
N LEU A 312 3.94 8.20 -17.13
CA LEU A 312 3.77 8.44 -15.68
C LEU A 312 3.70 9.92 -15.28
N GLY A 313 4.40 10.80 -16.00
CA GLY A 313 4.39 12.24 -15.75
C GLY A 313 3.47 13.05 -16.67
N LEU A 314 2.59 12.39 -17.43
CA LEU A 314 1.55 13.09 -18.18
C LEU A 314 0.47 13.53 -17.20
N GLU A 315 0.27 14.84 -17.10
CA GLU A 315 -1.00 15.37 -16.61
C GLU A 315 -2.09 14.91 -17.60
N PHE A 316 -2.79 13.85 -17.23
CA PHE A 316 -3.99 13.45 -17.93
C PHE A 316 -5.06 14.44 -17.48
N GLU A 317 -5.36 15.44 -18.32
CA GLU A 317 -6.71 16.03 -18.27
C GLU A 317 -7.61 14.87 -18.71
N PRO A 318 -8.42 14.28 -17.80
CA PRO A 318 -9.40 13.31 -18.24
C PRO A 318 -10.18 13.95 -19.39
N PRO A 319 -10.57 13.17 -20.42
CA PRO A 319 -11.55 13.68 -21.38
C PRO A 319 -12.65 14.37 -20.56
N GLU A 320 -13.10 15.56 -20.98
CA GLU A 320 -14.26 16.18 -20.35
C GLU A 320 -15.35 15.12 -20.32
N ASP A 321 -15.49 14.44 -19.18
CA ASP A 321 -16.55 13.50 -18.98
C ASP A 321 -17.77 14.40 -19.05
N ASP A 322 -18.70 14.11 -19.96
CA ASP A 322 -20.06 14.63 -19.88
C ASP A 322 -20.76 14.07 -18.61
N ALA A 323 -20.01 13.64 -17.59
CA ALA A 323 -20.49 13.26 -16.27
C ALA A 323 -21.18 14.48 -15.67
N GLU A 324 -22.50 14.42 -15.66
CA GLU A 324 -23.32 15.37 -14.94
C GLU A 324 -23.13 15.10 -13.45
N ASP A 325 -22.20 15.85 -12.84
CA ASP A 325 -22.09 15.95 -11.40
C ASP A 325 -23.39 16.51 -10.82
N ILE A 326 -24.02 15.75 -9.93
CA ILE A 326 -25.17 16.21 -9.18
C ILE A 326 -24.66 16.87 -7.90
N VAL A 327 -25.02 18.14 -7.74
CA VAL A 327 -24.51 19.00 -6.67
C VAL A 327 -25.64 19.38 -5.73
N PHE A 328 -25.44 19.11 -4.43
CA PHE A 328 -26.26 19.65 -3.36
C PHE A 328 -25.39 20.54 -2.46
N GLU A 329 -25.89 21.72 -2.14
CA GLU A 329 -25.18 22.68 -1.31
C GLU A 329 -26.15 23.45 -0.42
N SER A 330 -25.84 23.47 0.87
CA SER A 330 -26.48 24.30 1.89
C SER A 330 -25.45 25.30 2.45
N SER A 331 -25.77 25.98 3.55
CA SER A 331 -24.77 26.76 4.29
C SER A 331 -23.86 25.90 5.18
N HIS A 332 -24.20 24.62 5.39
CA HIS A 332 -23.52 23.72 6.32
C HIS A 332 -22.81 22.56 5.65
N TYR A 333 -23.21 22.13 4.46
CA TYR A 333 -22.46 21.15 3.71
C TYR A 333 -22.60 21.32 2.21
N ARG A 334 -21.64 20.72 1.50
CA ARG A 334 -21.62 20.56 0.07
C ARG A 334 -21.34 19.11 -0.26
N LEU A 335 -22.17 18.52 -1.11
CA LEU A 335 -22.03 17.16 -1.62
C LEU A 335 -22.04 17.20 -3.14
N VAL A 336 -21.09 16.49 -3.77
CA VAL A 336 -21.03 16.29 -5.22
C VAL A 336 -21.01 14.79 -5.48
N LEU A 337 -21.95 14.35 -6.30
CA LEU A 337 -22.12 12.97 -6.70
C LEU A 337 -21.87 12.86 -8.20
N SER A 338 -20.90 12.02 -8.58
CA SER A 338 -20.71 11.61 -9.97
C SER A 338 -21.52 10.35 -10.22
N THR A 339 -22.14 10.27 -11.40
CA THR A 339 -22.94 9.11 -11.84
C THR A 339 -22.29 8.35 -12.99
N SER A 340 -21.19 8.87 -13.55
CA SER A 340 -20.48 8.31 -14.70
C SER A 340 -18.98 8.64 -14.63
N PRO A 341 -18.08 7.72 -15.02
CA PRO A 341 -18.36 6.35 -15.47
C PRO A 341 -18.80 5.40 -14.34
N ASP A 342 -18.71 5.85 -13.08
CA ASP A 342 -19.03 5.08 -11.90
C ASP A 342 -19.72 5.96 -10.84
N THR A 343 -20.75 5.42 -10.20
CA THR A 343 -21.58 6.15 -9.24
C THR A 343 -20.89 6.31 -7.88
N ARG A 344 -20.57 7.54 -7.47
CA ARG A 344 -19.89 7.83 -6.21
C ARG A 344 -20.04 9.25 -5.71
N ILE A 345 -19.91 9.45 -4.40
CA ILE A 345 -19.69 10.79 -3.85
C ILE A 345 -18.23 11.15 -4.09
N VAL A 346 -17.99 12.14 -4.95
CA VAL A 346 -16.66 12.63 -5.32
C VAL A 346 -16.22 13.83 -4.49
N ASN A 347 -17.15 14.54 -3.85
CA ASN A 347 -16.81 15.63 -2.93
C ASN A 347 -17.84 15.68 -1.81
N LEU A 348 -17.35 15.83 -0.59
CA LEU A 348 -18.17 16.09 0.58
C LEU A 348 -17.41 17.06 1.47
N GLY A 349 -18.05 18.14 1.88
CA GLY A 349 -17.46 19.11 2.79
C GLY A 349 -18.49 19.71 3.73
N PHE A 350 -18.03 20.13 4.91
CA PHE A 350 -18.86 20.65 5.99
C PHE A 350 -18.39 22.01 6.50
N ASP A 351 -19.34 22.85 6.88
CA ASP A 351 -19.16 24.09 7.63
C ASP A 351 -20.18 24.15 8.77
N PRO A 352 -19.84 23.61 9.96
CA PRO A 352 -20.73 23.63 11.11
C PRO A 352 -21.13 25.03 11.59
N SER A 353 -20.49 26.10 11.09
CA SER A 353 -20.84 27.48 11.45
C SER A 353 -21.98 28.07 10.60
N GLY A 354 -22.36 27.40 9.50
CA GLY A 354 -23.41 27.86 8.60
C GLY A 354 -23.02 29.07 7.76
N GLN A 355 -21.73 29.27 7.48
CA GLN A 355 -21.22 30.41 6.68
C GLN A 355 -20.95 30.04 5.21
N GLY A 356 -21.17 28.77 4.83
CA GLY A 356 -20.91 28.26 3.48
C GLY A 356 -19.42 28.13 3.15
N GLN A 357 -18.55 28.04 4.17
CA GLN A 357 -17.10 27.78 4.01
C GLN A 357 -16.80 26.30 4.21
N HIS A 358 -17.35 25.46 3.32
CA HIS A 358 -17.26 24.01 3.43
C HIS A 358 -15.81 23.54 3.37
N ARG A 359 -15.37 22.88 4.45
CA ARG A 359 -14.11 22.13 4.46
C ARG A 359 -14.35 20.77 3.85
N GLU A 360 -13.69 20.47 2.74
CA GLU A 360 -13.68 19.15 2.14
C GLU A 360 -13.09 18.12 3.09
N ILE A 361 -13.77 16.98 3.20
CA ILE A 361 -13.45 15.92 4.15
C ILE A 361 -13.18 14.58 3.49
N LEU A 362 -13.38 14.40 2.18
CA LEU A 362 -13.13 13.09 1.57
C LEU A 362 -11.65 12.86 1.38
N ASN A 363 -11.27 11.58 1.52
CA ASN A 363 -9.99 11.09 1.03
C ASN A 363 -10.29 10.28 -0.23
N HIS A 364 -9.60 10.56 -1.33
CA HIS A 364 -9.81 9.83 -2.57
C HIS A 364 -9.02 8.51 -2.52
N THR A 365 -9.47 7.55 -1.69
CA THR A 365 -8.85 6.22 -1.61
C THR A 365 -9.47 5.24 -2.60
N THR A 366 -8.88 4.05 -2.71
CA THR A 366 -9.38 2.96 -3.55
C THR A 366 -10.74 2.39 -3.12
N ARG A 367 -11.25 2.73 -1.92
CA ARG A 367 -12.56 2.28 -1.43
C ARG A 367 -13.69 3.26 -1.70
N GLY A 368 -13.39 4.56 -1.74
CA GLY A 368 -14.33 5.63 -2.07
C GLY A 368 -15.51 5.77 -1.10
N THR A 369 -16.30 6.83 -1.28
CA THR A 369 -17.60 6.99 -0.60
C THR A 369 -18.72 6.48 -1.50
N VAL A 370 -18.93 5.16 -1.48
CA VAL A 370 -19.75 4.40 -2.43
C VAL A 370 -20.43 3.19 -1.79
N PRO A 371 -21.52 2.67 -2.40
CA PRO A 371 -21.97 1.30 -2.18
C PRO A 371 -20.92 0.29 -2.70
N PHE A 372 -20.77 -0.86 -2.03
CA PHE A 372 -19.83 -1.90 -2.44
C PHE A 372 -20.34 -3.32 -2.13
N VAL A 373 -19.79 -4.31 -2.85
CA VAL A 373 -19.98 -5.75 -2.60
C VAL A 373 -18.63 -6.47 -2.76
N GLY A 374 -18.30 -7.36 -1.82
CA GLY A 374 -17.13 -8.24 -1.90
C GLY A 374 -17.55 -9.70 -2.14
N VAL A 375 -17.35 -10.19 -3.36
CA VAL A 375 -17.66 -11.58 -3.78
C VAL A 375 -16.38 -12.41 -3.88
N GLY A 376 -16.37 -13.61 -3.30
CA GLY A 376 -15.26 -14.57 -3.29
C GLY A 376 -14.07 -14.20 -2.42
N GLN A 377 -13.97 -12.95 -1.95
CA GLN A 377 -12.92 -12.49 -1.06
C GLN A 377 -13.37 -11.28 -0.22
N PHE A 378 -12.69 -11.07 0.91
CA PHE A 378 -12.82 -9.84 1.68
C PHE A 378 -12.15 -8.69 0.94
N SER A 379 -12.82 -7.54 0.83
CA SER A 379 -12.31 -6.35 0.13
C SER A 379 -11.96 -6.60 -1.34
N PRO A 380 -12.92 -6.43 -2.25
CA PRO A 380 -12.73 -5.34 -3.22
C PRO A 380 -14.04 -4.62 -3.55
N VAL A 381 -13.94 -3.36 -3.99
CA VAL A 381 -15.04 -2.67 -4.65
C VAL A 381 -15.11 -3.24 -6.06
N LEU A 382 -16.08 -4.13 -6.32
CA LEU A 382 -16.44 -4.43 -7.71
C LEU A 382 -16.70 -3.10 -8.42
N PRO A 383 -16.24 -2.91 -9.68
CA PRO A 383 -16.52 -1.69 -10.40
C PRO A 383 -18.03 -1.39 -10.35
N ILE A 384 -18.41 -0.20 -9.89
CA ILE A 384 -19.81 0.22 -9.85
C ILE A 384 -20.12 0.93 -11.16
N GLY A 385 -21.29 0.66 -11.74
CA GLY A 385 -21.70 1.29 -12.99
C GLY A 385 -22.50 2.57 -12.80
N GLU A 386 -23.09 3.01 -13.91
CA GLU A 386 -24.04 4.12 -13.97
C GLU A 386 -25.43 3.66 -13.51
N PRO A 387 -26.23 4.53 -12.85
CA PRO A 387 -27.61 4.20 -12.49
C PRO A 387 -28.46 4.00 -13.76
N ALA A 388 -29.40 3.05 -13.72
CA ALA A 388 -30.35 2.85 -14.79
C ALA A 388 -31.36 4.01 -14.90
N GLU A 389 -31.69 4.64 -13.77
CA GLU A 389 -32.58 5.79 -13.69
C GLU A 389 -32.13 6.76 -12.59
N ILE A 390 -32.23 8.07 -12.87
CA ILE A 390 -31.99 9.15 -11.91
C ILE A 390 -33.29 9.92 -11.74
N VAL A 391 -33.80 9.98 -10.51
CA VAL A 391 -35.03 10.71 -10.16
C VAL A 391 -34.69 11.79 -9.14
N GLN A 392 -34.98 13.05 -9.46
CA GLN A 392 -34.79 14.17 -8.56
C GLN A 392 -36.13 14.88 -8.31
N SER A 393 -36.39 15.25 -7.05
CA SER A 393 -37.59 16.03 -6.71
C SER A 393 -37.54 17.45 -7.30
N ASP A 394 -38.71 18.04 -7.54
CA ASP A 394 -38.83 19.41 -8.09
C ASP A 394 -38.14 20.48 -7.22
N ASP A 395 -38.04 20.25 -5.90
CA ASP A 395 -37.39 21.15 -4.95
C ASP A 395 -35.90 20.82 -4.73
N GLY A 396 -35.39 19.77 -5.37
CA GLY A 396 -34.01 19.31 -5.25
C GLY A 396 -33.64 18.84 -3.84
N ARG A 397 -34.62 18.37 -3.05
CA ARG A 397 -34.36 17.82 -1.71
C ARG A 397 -34.31 16.31 -1.66
N GLU A 398 -34.76 15.62 -2.70
CA GLU A 398 -34.71 14.16 -2.80
C GLU A 398 -34.03 13.77 -4.12
N LEU A 399 -33.18 12.75 -4.06
CA LEU A 399 -32.50 12.15 -5.21
C LEU A 399 -32.53 10.63 -5.05
N SER A 400 -33.01 9.91 -6.07
CA SER A 400 -32.94 8.46 -6.15
C SER A 400 -32.11 8.06 -7.36
N LEU A 401 -31.06 7.27 -7.12
CA LEU A 401 -30.22 6.64 -8.13
C LEU A 401 -30.60 5.16 -8.17
N LEU A 402 -31.33 4.74 -9.19
CA LEU A 402 -31.98 3.43 -9.23
C LEU A 402 -31.23 2.46 -10.14
N GLY A 403 -31.13 1.20 -9.72
CA GLY A 403 -30.58 0.11 -10.50
C GLY A 403 -29.09 0.29 -10.82
N ILE A 404 -28.29 0.77 -9.88
CA ILE A 404 -26.84 0.91 -10.07
C ILE A 404 -26.22 -0.50 -10.09
N PRO A 405 -25.58 -0.94 -11.19
CA PRO A 405 -25.08 -2.30 -11.29
C PRO A 405 -23.74 -2.47 -10.57
N MET A 406 -23.62 -3.56 -9.81
CA MET A 406 -22.33 -4.06 -9.29
C MET A 406 -21.67 -4.89 -10.40
N LEU A 407 -20.78 -4.27 -11.19
CA LEU A 407 -20.29 -4.87 -12.44
C LEU A 407 -19.58 -6.20 -12.18
N GLY A 408 -20.00 -7.23 -12.91
CA GLY A 408 -19.49 -8.60 -12.79
C GLY A 408 -20.40 -9.53 -11.98
N GLU A 409 -21.37 -9.00 -11.25
CA GLU A 409 -22.31 -9.78 -10.44
C GLU A 409 -23.78 -9.48 -10.83
N PRO A 410 -24.71 -10.41 -10.59
CA PRO A 410 -26.14 -10.16 -10.80
C PRO A 410 -26.74 -9.38 -9.62
N ILE A 411 -26.11 -8.28 -9.24
CA ILE A 411 -26.50 -7.44 -8.10
C ILE A 411 -26.64 -5.98 -8.57
N GLU A 412 -27.72 -5.35 -8.15
CA GLU A 412 -27.96 -3.92 -8.33
C GLU A 412 -28.23 -3.27 -6.96
N VAL A 413 -28.00 -1.96 -6.86
CA VAL A 413 -28.36 -1.17 -5.67
C VAL A 413 -29.13 0.08 -6.08
N ASP A 414 -30.20 0.36 -5.35
CA ASP A 414 -30.83 1.67 -5.34
C ASP A 414 -30.20 2.49 -4.23
N TRP A 415 -29.83 3.74 -4.52
CA TRP A 415 -29.23 4.66 -3.56
C TRP A 415 -30.01 5.96 -3.53
N GLU A 416 -30.68 6.21 -2.41
CA GLU A 416 -31.61 7.32 -2.23
C GLU A 416 -31.09 8.31 -1.19
N PHE A 417 -31.33 9.59 -1.44
CA PHE A 417 -30.86 10.69 -0.61
C PHE A 417 -32.00 11.65 -0.29
N ARG A 418 -31.95 12.19 0.93
CA ARG A 418 -32.78 13.31 1.36
C ARG A 418 -31.93 14.40 2.00
N PHE A 419 -31.95 15.59 1.40
CA PHE A 419 -31.14 16.73 1.80
C PHE A 419 -31.91 17.70 2.68
N GLU A 420 -31.37 18.01 3.86
CA GLU A 420 -31.83 19.09 4.72
C GLU A 420 -30.71 20.14 4.88
N ASP A 421 -30.95 21.21 5.65
CA ASP A 421 -30.02 22.35 5.72
C ASP A 421 -28.73 22.04 6.49
N GLU A 422 -28.77 21.17 7.51
CA GLU A 422 -27.65 20.86 8.42
C GLU A 422 -27.09 19.43 8.26
N TRP A 423 -27.89 18.54 7.69
CA TRP A 423 -27.58 17.13 7.51
C TRP A 423 -28.28 16.59 6.26
N PHE A 424 -27.90 15.39 5.83
CA PHE A 424 -28.63 14.63 4.82
C PHE A 424 -28.80 13.19 5.27
N ASP A 425 -29.90 12.57 4.86
CA ASP A 425 -30.13 11.14 5.01
C ASP A 425 -29.79 10.44 3.70
N HIS A 426 -29.33 9.19 3.77
CA HIS A 426 -29.35 8.28 2.63
C HIS A 426 -29.76 6.88 3.04
N GLU A 427 -30.30 6.13 2.09
CA GLU A 427 -30.79 4.77 2.25
C GLU A 427 -30.40 3.94 1.02
N MET A 428 -30.22 2.64 1.21
CA MET A 428 -29.92 1.72 0.11
C MET A 428 -30.90 0.56 0.08
N THR A 429 -31.17 0.06 -1.12
CA THR A 429 -31.90 -1.19 -1.33
C THR A 429 -31.13 -2.07 -2.29
N TRP A 430 -30.79 -3.27 -1.86
CA TRP A 430 -30.02 -4.23 -2.64
C TRP A 430 -30.93 -5.19 -3.39
N HIS A 431 -30.67 -5.37 -4.68
CA HIS A 431 -31.40 -6.27 -5.56
C HIS A 431 -30.48 -7.38 -6.05
N VAL A 432 -30.70 -8.59 -5.56
CA VAL A 432 -29.97 -9.79 -6.02
C VAL A 432 -30.81 -10.48 -7.09
N ASN A 433 -30.39 -10.30 -8.34
CA ASN A 433 -31.12 -10.72 -9.52
C ASN A 433 -30.74 -12.13 -10.02
N GLY A 434 -29.74 -12.77 -9.39
CA GLY A 434 -29.24 -14.09 -9.78
C GLY A 434 -28.27 -14.70 -8.77
N GLU A 435 -27.69 -15.84 -9.14
CA GLU A 435 -26.66 -16.51 -8.34
C GLU A 435 -25.32 -15.78 -8.50
N THR A 436 -24.71 -15.38 -7.39
CA THR A 436 -23.39 -14.73 -7.38
C THR A 436 -22.30 -15.69 -7.84
N SER A 437 -21.20 -15.16 -8.37
CA SER A 437 -20.13 -15.99 -8.92
C SER A 437 -19.41 -16.84 -7.86
N GLU A 438 -19.34 -16.33 -6.62
CA GLU A 438 -18.75 -16.95 -5.44
C GLU A 438 -19.54 -16.51 -4.18
N PRO A 439 -19.23 -17.04 -2.97
CA PRO A 439 -19.84 -16.57 -1.73
C PRO A 439 -19.57 -15.08 -1.45
N VAL A 440 -20.56 -14.39 -0.88
CA VAL A 440 -20.48 -12.95 -0.57
C VAL A 440 -19.91 -12.76 0.83
N TYR A 441 -18.80 -12.03 0.92
CA TYR A 441 -18.11 -11.71 2.18
C TYR A 441 -18.61 -10.44 2.84
N GLN A 442 -19.00 -9.45 2.04
CA GLN A 442 -19.42 -8.15 2.53
C GLN A 442 -20.30 -7.45 1.49
N VAL A 443 -21.18 -6.60 1.98
CA VAL A 443 -21.95 -5.64 1.19
C VAL A 443 -22.13 -4.38 2.03
N GLY A 444 -22.48 -3.26 1.45
CA GLY A 444 -22.86 -2.07 2.19
C GLY A 444 -22.33 -0.82 1.55
N TRP A 445 -21.96 0.16 2.36
CA TRP A 445 -21.37 1.40 1.89
C TRP A 445 -20.27 1.87 2.83
N GLY A 446 -19.43 2.77 2.32
CA GLY A 446 -18.38 3.38 3.10
C GLY A 446 -18.42 4.89 3.06
N LEU A 447 -18.01 5.52 4.17
CA LEU A 447 -17.66 6.93 4.25
C LEU A 447 -16.14 7.04 4.38
N ASP A 448 -15.51 7.55 3.33
CA ASP A 448 -14.06 7.64 3.19
C ASP A 448 -13.57 9.06 3.45
N THR A 449 -13.13 9.32 4.68
CA THR A 449 -12.78 10.68 5.11
C THR A 449 -11.27 10.91 5.13
N GLY A 450 -10.82 12.15 5.08
CA GLY A 450 -9.44 12.57 5.34
C GLY A 450 -9.20 12.94 6.81
N LEU A 451 -10.16 12.66 7.71
CA LEU A 451 -10.06 13.05 9.11
C LEU A 451 -9.27 12.01 9.91
N PRO A 452 -8.30 12.41 10.74
CA PRO A 452 -7.24 11.53 11.26
C PRO A 452 -7.67 10.54 12.33
N ARG A 453 -8.89 10.65 12.86
CA ARG A 453 -9.41 9.81 13.95
C ARG A 453 -10.80 9.32 13.59
N ILE A 454 -11.10 8.10 13.98
CA ILE A 454 -12.40 7.46 13.78
C ILE A 454 -12.87 6.77 15.07
N GLY A 455 -14.17 6.64 15.26
CA GLY A 455 -14.73 5.98 16.44
C GLY A 455 -16.24 5.76 16.35
N ASP A 456 -16.80 5.29 17.46
CA ASP A 456 -18.23 5.08 17.64
C ASP A 456 -18.67 5.31 19.09
N ASN A 457 -19.94 4.99 19.38
CA ASN A 457 -20.55 5.10 20.70
C ASN A 457 -19.90 4.24 21.80
N GLU A 458 -18.99 3.32 21.47
CA GLU A 458 -18.25 2.53 22.45
C GLU A 458 -16.79 2.97 22.61
N ILE A 459 -16.11 3.26 21.50
CA ILE A 459 -14.69 3.62 21.46
C ILE A 459 -14.51 4.79 20.47
N LEU A 460 -14.18 5.97 21.00
CA LEU A 460 -14.08 7.22 20.23
C LEU A 460 -12.82 7.32 19.32
N ASP A 461 -11.76 6.57 19.64
CA ASP A 461 -10.49 6.59 18.90
C ASP A 461 -10.05 5.15 18.62
N ARG A 462 -10.54 4.59 17.51
CA ARG A 462 -10.29 3.22 17.06
C ARG A 462 -9.17 3.20 16.01
N GLU A 463 -8.18 2.33 16.19
CA GLU A 463 -7.12 2.12 15.18
C GLU A 463 -7.61 1.26 14.00
N ARG A 464 -7.98 0.00 14.23
CA ARG A 464 -8.58 -0.87 13.20
C ARG A 464 -9.33 -1.99 13.90
N SER A 465 -10.64 -2.05 13.72
CA SER A 465 -11.46 -3.05 14.40
C SER A 465 -12.79 -3.21 13.69
N HIS A 466 -13.38 -4.39 13.86
CA HIS A 466 -14.82 -4.56 13.72
C HIS A 466 -15.48 -4.14 15.03
N ALA A 467 -16.64 -3.51 14.96
CA ALA A 467 -17.55 -3.33 16.09
C ALA A 467 -18.70 -4.32 15.94
N MET A 468 -18.83 -5.21 16.93
CA MET A 468 -19.96 -6.13 17.07
C MET A 468 -20.44 -6.06 18.53
N PRO A 469 -21.70 -5.68 18.79
CA PRO A 469 -22.80 -5.42 17.84
C PRO A 469 -22.70 -4.07 17.10
N MET A 470 -23.57 -3.86 16.10
CA MET A 470 -23.76 -2.61 15.34
C MET A 470 -23.79 -1.36 16.23
N SER A 471 -23.06 -0.32 15.82
CA SER A 471 -22.95 0.95 16.54
C SER A 471 -24.11 1.90 16.20
N ASP A 472 -24.62 2.63 17.20
CA ASP A 472 -25.70 3.63 17.01
C ASP A 472 -25.28 4.73 16.04
N TRP A 473 -24.03 5.14 16.15
CA TRP A 473 -23.40 6.13 15.29
C TRP A 473 -21.91 5.89 15.22
N THR A 474 -21.32 6.41 14.17
CA THR A 474 -19.88 6.42 13.94
C THR A 474 -19.43 7.85 13.69
N VAL A 475 -18.17 8.14 14.00
CA VAL A 475 -17.59 9.47 13.80
C VAL A 475 -16.21 9.39 13.15
N ALA A 476 -15.91 10.37 12.30
CA ALA A 476 -14.56 10.71 11.89
C ALA A 476 -14.28 12.17 12.31
N TRP A 477 -13.11 12.45 12.86
CA TRP A 477 -12.88 13.76 13.49
C TRP A 477 -11.41 14.22 13.55
N ASP A 478 -11.24 15.54 13.61
CA ASP A 478 -10.01 16.22 14.00
C ASP A 478 -10.29 17.23 15.13
N ASP A 479 -9.35 18.10 15.47
CA ASP A 479 -9.51 18.99 16.63
C ASP A 479 -10.67 19.99 16.49
N ASN A 480 -11.17 20.25 15.28
CA ASN A 480 -12.14 21.31 14.99
C ASN A 480 -13.38 20.83 14.19
N LEU A 481 -13.44 19.56 13.80
CA LEU A 481 -14.54 19.01 13.04
C LEU A 481 -14.80 17.56 13.45
N THR A 482 -16.07 17.25 13.72
CA THR A 482 -16.58 15.88 13.79
C THR A 482 -17.61 15.69 12.70
N VAL A 483 -17.45 14.65 11.90
CA VAL A 483 -18.44 14.16 10.94
C VAL A 483 -19.06 12.89 11.52
N VAL A 484 -20.38 12.86 11.59
CA VAL A 484 -21.18 11.77 12.17
C VAL A 484 -21.88 11.02 11.04
N ALA A 485 -21.88 9.69 11.11
CA ALA A 485 -22.83 8.84 10.41
C ALA A 485 -23.67 8.08 11.45
N ALA A 486 -24.91 8.53 11.64
CA ALA A 486 -25.87 7.95 12.58
C ALA A 486 -26.80 6.95 11.87
N TYR A 487 -27.08 5.81 12.49
CA TYR A 487 -27.86 4.72 11.91
C TYR A 487 -29.32 4.74 12.38
N GLN A 488 -30.26 4.41 11.50
CA GLN A 488 -31.65 4.20 11.87
C GLN A 488 -31.86 2.75 12.33
N ASP A 489 -32.31 2.55 13.56
CA ASP A 489 -32.46 1.24 14.19
C ASP A 489 -33.37 0.32 13.37
N GLY A 490 -32.85 -0.85 13.00
CA GLY A 490 -33.59 -1.87 12.26
C GLY A 490 -33.89 -1.49 10.80
N SER A 491 -33.19 -0.49 10.25
CA SER A 491 -33.25 -0.16 8.82
C SER A 491 -32.41 -1.06 7.92
N ALA A 492 -31.74 -2.06 8.51
CA ALA A 492 -31.07 -3.13 7.80
C ALA A 492 -31.36 -4.50 8.45
N TRP A 493 -31.00 -5.59 7.77
CA TRP A 493 -31.14 -6.96 8.27
C TRP A 493 -30.29 -7.24 9.53
N ALA A 494 -30.78 -8.13 10.39
CA ALA A 494 -30.38 -8.20 11.81
C ALA A 494 -28.95 -8.72 12.14
N ASP A 495 -28.08 -8.91 11.14
CA ASP A 495 -26.69 -9.41 11.30
C ASP A 495 -25.62 -8.30 11.13
N ASP A 496 -26.00 -7.03 11.28
CA ASP A 496 -25.15 -5.87 10.96
C ASP A 496 -23.90 -5.71 11.86
N ASP A 497 -22.78 -5.29 11.26
CA ASP A 497 -21.58 -4.80 11.96
C ASP A 497 -21.01 -3.54 11.28
N VAL A 498 -20.13 -2.84 11.99
CA VAL A 498 -19.38 -1.68 11.48
C VAL A 498 -17.90 -2.00 11.45
N PHE A 499 -17.25 -1.70 10.32
CA PHE A 499 -15.82 -1.86 10.12
C PHE A 499 -15.11 -0.51 10.09
N PHE A 500 -14.03 -0.41 10.87
CA PHE A 500 -13.15 0.77 10.93
C PHE A 500 -11.78 0.46 10.35
N SER A 501 -11.28 1.36 9.51
CA SER A 501 -9.90 1.34 9.01
C SER A 501 -9.28 2.72 9.12
N THR A 502 -8.42 2.96 10.12
CA THR A 502 -7.58 4.19 10.16
C THR A 502 -6.58 4.24 9.02
N ALA A 503 -6.31 3.10 8.38
CA ALA A 503 -5.49 3.12 7.18
C ALA A 503 -6.11 3.93 6.06
N HIS A 504 -7.44 4.07 6.06
CA HIS A 504 -8.18 4.79 5.03
C HIS A 504 -9.14 5.81 5.63
N ASN A 505 -9.07 6.11 6.95
CA ASN A 505 -10.06 6.92 7.68
C ASN A 505 -11.51 6.61 7.23
N PHE A 506 -11.72 5.31 7.02
CA PHE A 506 -12.85 4.73 6.32
C PHE A 506 -13.72 4.02 7.34
N ILE A 507 -15.00 4.32 7.27
CA ILE A 507 -16.03 3.71 8.09
C ILE A 507 -16.98 3.00 7.15
N ALA A 508 -17.19 1.71 7.34
CA ALA A 508 -18.11 0.93 6.53
C ALA A 508 -19.12 0.18 7.38
N TRP A 509 -20.28 0.00 6.78
CA TRP A 509 -21.29 -0.93 7.24
C TRP A 509 -21.18 -2.23 6.43
N THR A 510 -21.13 -3.38 7.11
CA THR A 510 -20.82 -4.68 6.47
C THR A 510 -21.68 -5.84 6.99
N PRO A 511 -22.96 -5.92 6.62
CA PRO A 511 -23.90 -6.80 7.27
C PRO A 511 -23.80 -8.28 6.87
N HIS A 512 -22.80 -8.62 6.07
CA HIS A 512 -22.52 -9.97 5.57
C HIS A 512 -21.18 -10.51 6.05
N TRP A 513 -20.49 -9.81 6.95
CA TRP A 513 -19.15 -10.19 7.35
C TRP A 513 -19.13 -11.57 8.03
N GLU A 514 -18.72 -12.59 7.26
CA GLU A 514 -18.56 -13.97 7.70
C GLU A 514 -17.31 -14.58 7.08
N SER A 515 -16.51 -15.28 7.90
CA SER A 515 -15.32 -15.99 7.42
C SER A 515 -15.70 -17.08 6.43
N GLY A 516 -15.31 -16.91 5.16
CA GLY A 516 -15.62 -17.83 4.07
C GLY A 516 -16.75 -17.34 3.16
N GLY A 517 -17.37 -16.20 3.50
CA GLY A 517 -18.55 -15.67 2.83
C GLY A 517 -19.77 -16.57 3.01
N ARG A 518 -20.91 -16.07 2.53
CA ARG A 518 -22.17 -16.84 2.49
C ARG A 518 -22.89 -16.63 1.16
N ASP A 519 -23.69 -17.60 0.78
CA ASP A 519 -24.59 -17.46 -0.37
C ASP A 519 -25.53 -16.28 -0.13
N TRP A 520 -25.77 -15.48 -1.16
CA TRP A 520 -26.75 -14.39 -1.11
C TRP A 520 -27.92 -14.73 -2.05
N PRO A 521 -29.07 -15.19 -1.50
CA PRO A 521 -30.20 -15.59 -2.33
C PRO A 521 -30.77 -14.44 -3.15
N ALA A 522 -31.41 -14.76 -4.27
CA ALA A 522 -32.14 -13.77 -5.03
C ALA A 522 -33.27 -13.14 -4.20
N GLY A 523 -33.36 -11.81 -4.23
CA GLY A 523 -34.29 -11.06 -3.39
C GLY A 523 -33.96 -9.58 -3.30
N GLU A 524 -34.80 -8.87 -2.56
CA GLU A 524 -34.65 -7.46 -2.21
C GLU A 524 -34.28 -7.38 -0.72
N TYR A 525 -33.28 -6.58 -0.40
CA TYR A 525 -32.69 -6.50 0.93
C TYR A 525 -32.45 -5.05 1.36
N ASP A 526 -32.87 -4.71 2.58
CA ASP A 526 -32.66 -3.38 3.14
C ASP A 526 -31.16 -3.13 3.38
N GLY A 527 -30.71 -1.98 2.88
CA GLY A 527 -29.32 -1.54 2.87
C GLY A 527 -28.95 -0.58 4.02
N GLY A 528 -29.82 -0.42 5.01
CA GLY A 528 -29.61 0.54 6.09
C GLY A 528 -29.94 1.97 5.66
N LYS A 529 -30.36 2.76 6.65
CA LYS A 529 -30.59 4.19 6.53
C LYS A 529 -29.71 4.96 7.49
N TRP A 530 -29.07 5.99 6.96
CA TRP A 530 -28.01 6.73 7.63
C TRP A 530 -28.27 8.23 7.55
N ARG A 531 -27.98 8.94 8.64
CA ARG A 531 -27.95 10.40 8.68
C ARG A 531 -26.51 10.88 8.82
N ILE A 532 -26.10 11.76 7.91
CA ILE A 532 -24.77 12.35 7.89
C ILE A 532 -24.85 13.83 8.27
N GLY A 533 -24.09 14.22 9.28
CA GLY A 533 -24.03 15.59 9.79
C GLY A 533 -22.65 15.91 10.36
N ALA A 534 -22.43 17.17 10.76
CA ALA A 534 -21.15 17.57 11.32
C ALA A 534 -21.27 18.64 12.42
N SER A 535 -20.32 18.62 13.36
CA SER A 535 -20.17 19.63 14.40
C SER A 535 -18.77 20.26 14.39
N GLY A 536 -18.67 21.49 14.89
CA GLY A 536 -17.42 22.25 14.97
C GLY A 536 -16.56 21.90 16.19
N THR A 537 -16.82 20.75 16.83
CA THR A 537 -16.12 20.27 18.02
C THR A 537 -15.49 18.93 17.69
N GLY A 538 -14.20 18.75 17.96
CA GLY A 538 -13.55 17.46 17.78
C GLY A 538 -14.02 16.39 18.77
N GLY A 539 -14.42 15.23 18.26
CA GLY A 539 -14.85 14.08 19.03
C GLY A 539 -16.22 14.29 19.69
N ASP A 540 -17.15 14.99 19.02
CA ASP A 540 -18.42 15.41 19.59
C ASP A 540 -19.46 14.28 19.72
N GLU A 541 -19.31 13.47 20.77
CA GLU A 541 -20.23 12.38 21.11
C GLU A 541 -21.65 12.87 21.42
N GLU A 542 -21.79 14.09 21.95
CA GLU A 542 -23.10 14.67 22.31
C GLU A 542 -23.90 14.97 21.04
N TYR A 543 -23.28 15.61 20.05
CA TYR A 543 -23.89 15.84 18.74
C TYR A 543 -24.20 14.52 18.02
N ALA A 544 -23.29 13.54 18.06
CA ALA A 544 -23.52 12.24 17.43
C ALA A 544 -24.73 11.49 18.04
N THR A 545 -24.82 11.50 19.37
CA THR A 545 -25.95 10.92 20.11
C THR A 545 -27.26 11.66 19.81
N GLN A 546 -27.22 12.99 19.71
CA GLN A 546 -28.39 13.78 19.32
C GLN A 546 -28.88 13.39 17.91
N LEU A 547 -27.97 13.28 16.95
CA LEU A 547 -28.30 12.99 15.56
C LEU A 547 -28.95 11.60 15.41
N HIS A 548 -28.44 10.60 16.12
CA HIS A 548 -29.06 9.26 16.19
C HIS A 548 -30.45 9.31 16.82
N ALA A 549 -30.62 10.02 17.94
CA ALA A 549 -31.92 10.16 18.59
C ALA A 549 -32.95 10.84 17.68
N GLU A 550 -32.56 11.90 16.96
CA GLU A 550 -33.44 12.61 16.02
C GLU A 550 -33.80 11.78 14.78
N LEU A 551 -32.93 10.85 14.37
CA LEU A 551 -33.22 9.90 13.30
C LEU A 551 -34.22 8.83 13.73
N ASN A 552 -34.17 8.41 15.00
CA ASN A 552 -34.96 7.28 15.54
C ASN A 552 -36.24 7.66 16.30
N GLY A 553 -36.44 8.94 16.64
CA GLY A 553 -37.71 9.48 17.15
C GLY A 553 -37.82 9.64 18.67
#